data_AF-A0A8H8DEB3-F1
#
_entry.id   AF-A0A8H8DEB3-F1
#
_cell.length_a   1.000
_cell.length_b   1.000
_cell.length_c   1.000
_cell.angle_alpha   90.00
_cell.angle_beta   90.00
_cell.angle_gamma   90.00
#
_symmetry.space_group_name_H-M   'P 1'
#
loop_
_entity.id
_entity.type
_entity.pdbx_description
1 polymer ?
#
loop_
_entity_poly.entity_id
_entity_poly.type
_entity_poly.pdbx_seq_one_letter_code
_entity_poly.pdbx_strand_id
1 'polypeptide(L)'
;MRLKVIPRNATLAWSPAHHLPVIATGTVAGAMDASFSNTTDLELFSLALENKGVEHQEVSSPAAKVSSNARFNQLAWGYVGGDRQYGVIAGAMENGELDFWDPEAILAGKGADECLVLRNTTHAGPVRAVDFNPVQVNLLASAAGNGEV
;
A
#
# COMPACT_ATOMS: atom_id res chain seq x y z
N MET A 1 12.87 -15.03 -16.47
CA MET A 1 13.94 -14.82 -15.46
C MET A 1 13.40 -13.85 -14.42
N ARG A 2 13.58 -14.07 -13.10
CA ARG A 2 13.07 -13.18 -12.03
C ARG A 2 14.08 -12.05 -11.77
N LEU A 3 13.65 -10.78 -11.80
CA LEU A 3 14.54 -9.62 -11.67
C LEU A 3 14.84 -9.27 -10.19
N LYS A 4 13.78 -9.12 -9.38
CA LYS A 4 13.83 -8.86 -7.93
C LYS A 4 12.81 -9.73 -7.23
N VAL A 5 13.05 -10.07 -5.96
CA VAL A 5 12.11 -10.83 -5.12
C VAL A 5 11.94 -10.10 -3.79
N ILE A 6 10.69 -9.86 -3.38
CA ILE A 6 10.33 -9.34 -2.06
C ILE A 6 9.62 -10.46 -1.30
N PRO A 7 10.24 -11.06 -0.27
CA PRO A 7 9.64 -12.17 0.47
C PRO A 7 8.66 -11.62 1.53
N ARG A 8 7.46 -11.23 1.08
CA ARG A 8 6.37 -10.75 1.96
C ARG A 8 5.08 -11.52 1.70
N ASN A 9 4.41 -11.91 2.78
CA ASN A 9 3.00 -12.31 2.74
C ASN A 9 2.16 -11.03 2.77
N ALA A 10 1.99 -10.43 1.60
CA ALA A 10 1.41 -9.10 1.47
C ALA A 10 0.50 -8.99 0.25
N THR A 11 -0.44 -8.05 0.33
CA THR A 11 -1.05 -7.46 -0.85
C THR A 11 -0.16 -6.31 -1.34
N LEU A 12 -0.26 -5.94 -2.61
CA LEU A 12 0.65 -4.97 -3.21
C LEU A 12 -0.08 -3.93 -4.07
N ALA A 13 0.55 -2.77 -4.23
CA ALA A 13 0.18 -1.77 -5.22
C ALA A 13 1.43 -1.14 -5.84
N TRP A 14 1.36 -0.86 -7.13
CA TRP A 14 2.42 -0.16 -7.86
C TRP A 14 2.20 1.34 -7.78
N SER A 15 3.29 2.07 -7.63
CA SER A 15 3.24 3.51 -7.70
C SER A 15 2.83 4.03 -9.09
N PRO A 16 2.18 5.21 -9.17
CA PRO A 16 1.83 5.81 -10.45
C PRO A 16 3.06 6.19 -11.29
N ALA A 17 2.89 6.32 -12.62
CA ALA A 17 3.98 6.38 -13.60
C ALA A 17 4.86 7.66 -13.59
N HIS A 18 4.66 8.58 -12.64
CA HIS A 18 5.32 9.89 -12.61
C HIS A 18 6.68 9.89 -11.88
N HIS A 19 7.10 8.78 -11.28
CA HIS A 19 8.35 8.69 -10.52
C HIS A 19 9.01 7.30 -10.67
N LEU A 20 10.19 7.12 -10.06
CA LEU A 20 10.87 5.81 -10.04
C LEU A 20 9.93 4.74 -9.46
N PRO A 21 9.84 3.53 -10.07
CA PRO A 21 8.89 2.52 -9.62
C PRO A 21 9.11 2.11 -8.16
N VAL A 22 8.08 2.35 -7.35
CA VAL A 22 8.00 1.90 -5.95
C VAL A 22 6.85 0.90 -5.84
N ILE A 23 7.06 -0.14 -5.05
CA ILE A 23 6.00 -1.08 -4.66
C ILE A 23 5.60 -0.77 -3.22
N ALA A 24 4.31 -0.59 -2.97
CA ALA A 24 3.74 -0.67 -1.64
C ALA A 24 3.35 -2.11 -1.34
N THR A 25 3.66 -2.60 -0.15
CA THR A 25 3.20 -3.90 0.35
C THR A 25 2.57 -3.73 1.73
N GLY A 26 1.37 -4.29 1.92
CA GLY A 26 0.68 -4.28 3.20
C GLY A 26 0.56 -5.69 3.75
N THR A 27 0.80 -5.89 5.05
CA THR A 27 0.63 -7.17 5.72
C THR A 27 -0.77 -7.74 5.43
N VAL A 28 -0.85 -8.86 4.71
CA VAL A 28 -2.14 -9.35 4.20
C VAL A 28 -2.99 -9.97 5.31
N ALA A 29 -4.30 -9.70 5.27
CA ALA A 29 -5.28 -10.30 6.16
C ALA A 29 -5.41 -11.80 5.91
N GLY A 30 -5.64 -12.57 6.98
CA GLY A 30 -5.83 -14.02 6.90
C GLY A 30 -4.56 -14.86 6.63
N ALA A 31 -3.39 -14.24 6.46
CA ALA A 31 -2.12 -14.94 6.35
C ALA A 31 -1.27 -14.77 7.61
N MET A 32 -0.55 -15.83 7.96
CA MET A 32 0.44 -15.85 9.03
C MET A 32 1.82 -15.95 8.38
N ASP A 33 2.74 -15.05 8.73
CA ASP A 33 4.13 -15.18 8.28
C ASP A 33 4.87 -16.24 9.09
N ALA A 34 5.98 -16.75 8.54
CA ALA A 34 6.77 -17.81 9.19
C ALA A 34 7.37 -17.37 10.54
N SER A 35 7.47 -16.06 10.79
CA SER A 35 7.91 -15.48 12.05
C SER A 35 6.79 -15.33 13.09
N PHE A 36 5.54 -15.66 12.74
CA PHE A 36 4.35 -15.46 13.58
C PHE A 36 4.24 -14.00 14.08
N SER A 37 4.63 -13.03 13.25
CA SER A 37 4.56 -11.62 13.63
C SER A 37 3.11 -11.13 13.69
N ASN A 38 2.81 -10.40 14.77
CA ASN A 38 1.57 -9.65 14.92
C ASN A 38 1.69 -8.19 14.46
N THR A 39 2.86 -7.78 13.95
CA THR A 39 3.04 -6.44 13.39
C THR A 39 2.28 -6.32 12.07
N THR A 40 1.59 -5.21 11.91
CA THR A 40 0.88 -4.90 10.67
C THR A 40 1.48 -3.62 10.13
N ASP A 41 2.17 -3.72 9.00
CA ASP A 41 2.93 -2.62 8.43
C ASP A 41 2.50 -2.39 6.97
N LEU A 42 2.53 -1.13 6.56
CA LEU A 42 2.59 -0.69 5.18
C LEU A 42 4.05 -0.35 4.85
N GLU A 43 4.65 -1.11 3.95
CA GLU A 43 6.06 -1.00 3.56
C GLU A 43 6.19 -0.49 2.13
N LEU A 44 7.18 0.37 1.86
CA LEU A 44 7.51 0.87 0.53
C LEU A 44 8.87 0.33 0.08
N PHE A 45 8.92 -0.27 -1.11
CA PHE A 45 10.11 -0.87 -1.69
C PHE A 45 10.51 -0.13 -2.96
N SER A 46 11.70 0.48 -2.96
CA SER A 46 12.34 0.98 -4.18
C SER A 46 13.08 -0.17 -4.86
N LEU A 47 12.78 -0.43 -6.12
CA LEU A 47 13.35 -1.57 -6.84
C LEU A 47 14.65 -1.24 -7.59
N ALA A 48 14.96 0.05 -7.78
CA ALA A 48 16.11 0.54 -8.55
C ALA A 48 16.33 -0.24 -9.87
N LEU A 49 15.27 -0.34 -10.68
CA LEU A 49 15.24 -1.19 -11.89
C LEU A 49 16.21 -0.72 -12.98
N GLU A 50 16.70 0.51 -12.89
CA GLU A 50 17.75 1.08 -13.73
C GLU A 50 19.12 0.41 -13.54
N ASN A 51 19.36 -0.22 -12.37
CA ASN A 51 20.61 -0.90 -12.05
C ASN A 51 20.67 -2.30 -12.69
N LYS A 52 21.02 -2.33 -13.98
CA LYS A 52 21.18 -3.57 -14.79
C LYS A 52 22.23 -4.55 -14.27
N GLY A 53 23.07 -4.15 -13.31
CA GLY A 53 24.14 -5.00 -12.75
C GLY A 53 23.69 -5.94 -11.62
N VAL A 54 22.45 -5.85 -11.15
CA VAL A 54 21.98 -6.59 -9.96
C VAL A 54 20.71 -7.38 -10.26
N GLU A 55 20.82 -8.32 -11.21
CA GLU A 55 19.81 -9.35 -11.43
C GLU A 55 19.74 -10.30 -10.22
N HIS A 56 18.55 -10.81 -9.90
CA HIS A 56 18.32 -11.78 -8.82
C HIS A 56 18.58 -11.28 -7.39
N GLN A 57 18.31 -10.01 -7.11
CA GLN A 57 18.40 -9.50 -5.75
C GLN A 57 17.11 -9.76 -4.97
N GLU A 58 17.25 -10.38 -3.80
CA GLU A 58 16.22 -10.34 -2.77
C GLU A 58 16.23 -8.94 -2.13
N VAL A 59 15.09 -8.25 -2.17
CA VAL A 59 14.90 -6.96 -1.53
C VAL A 59 14.18 -7.22 -0.21
N SER A 60 14.97 -7.48 0.83
CA SER A 60 14.46 -7.87 2.15
C SER A 60 14.09 -6.66 3.02
N SER A 61 14.77 -5.53 2.85
CA SER A 61 14.54 -4.29 3.61
C SER A 61 13.71 -3.29 2.80
N PRO A 62 12.61 -2.76 3.37
CA PRO A 62 11.87 -1.68 2.73
C PRO A 62 12.68 -0.37 2.78
N ALA A 63 12.43 0.52 1.83
CA ALA A 63 12.96 1.88 1.85
C ALA A 63 12.35 2.71 2.99
N ALA A 64 11.07 2.47 3.29
CA ALA A 64 10.36 3.07 4.42
C ALA A 64 9.16 2.21 4.81
N LYS A 65 8.65 2.41 6.03
CA LYS A 65 7.45 1.73 6.51
C LYS A 65 6.69 2.55 7.54
N VAL A 66 5.40 2.29 7.66
CA VAL A 66 4.53 2.82 8.70
C VAL A 66 3.66 1.70 9.25
N SER A 67 3.45 1.67 10.57
CA SER A 67 2.56 0.69 11.19
C SER A 67 1.09 1.05 10.98
N SER A 68 0.26 0.03 10.84
CA SER A 68 -1.18 0.12 10.66
C SER A 68 -1.90 -0.64 11.78
N ASN A 69 -3.15 -0.27 12.04
CA ASN A 69 -3.98 -0.83 13.11
C ASN A 69 -4.72 -2.12 12.71
N ALA A 70 -4.78 -2.45 11.41
CA ALA A 70 -5.45 -3.64 10.90
C ALA A 70 -4.78 -4.16 9.64
N ARG A 71 -4.94 -5.46 9.32
CA ARG A 71 -4.34 -6.06 8.12
C ARG A 71 -5.10 -5.69 6.86
N PHE A 72 -4.41 -5.81 5.73
CA PHE A 72 -4.89 -5.38 4.43
C PHE A 72 -5.51 -6.54 3.66
N ASN A 73 -6.73 -6.35 3.15
CA ASN A 73 -7.29 -7.22 2.11
C ASN A 73 -6.76 -6.82 0.72
N GLN A 74 -6.68 -5.51 0.44
CA GLN A 74 -6.17 -4.99 -0.83
C GLN A 74 -5.51 -3.62 -0.64
N LEU A 75 -4.51 -3.33 -1.47
CA LEU A 75 -3.95 -1.99 -1.65
C LEU A 75 -4.24 -1.50 -3.07
N ALA A 76 -4.44 -0.19 -3.20
CA ALA A 76 -4.42 0.51 -4.47
C ALA A 76 -3.58 1.79 -4.31
N TRP A 77 -2.92 2.22 -5.38
CA TRP A 77 -2.10 3.42 -5.35
C TRP A 77 -2.44 4.27 -6.55
N GLY A 78 -3.10 5.39 -6.28
CA GLY A 78 -3.59 6.32 -7.29
C GLY A 78 -2.77 7.60 -7.29
N TYR A 79 -2.55 8.15 -8.48
CA TYR A 79 -2.20 9.56 -8.58
C TYR A 79 -3.45 10.37 -8.22
N VAL A 80 -3.33 11.32 -7.31
CA VAL A 80 -4.35 12.32 -7.03
C VAL A 80 -3.68 13.65 -7.34
N GLY A 81 -4.13 14.35 -8.39
CA GLY A 81 -3.46 15.57 -8.86
C GLY A 81 -3.25 16.62 -7.77
N GLY A 82 -2.38 17.61 -8.04
CA GLY A 82 -2.02 18.66 -7.08
C GLY A 82 -0.62 18.48 -6.51
N ASP A 83 -0.45 18.78 -5.22
CA ASP A 83 0.87 18.85 -4.57
C ASP A 83 1.46 17.48 -4.17
N ARG A 84 0.72 16.38 -4.35
CA ARG A 84 1.17 15.02 -3.99
C ARG A 84 1.78 14.29 -5.18
N GLN A 85 3.08 14.49 -5.40
CA GLN A 85 3.80 13.90 -6.54
C GLN A 85 3.79 12.37 -6.53
N TYR A 86 3.81 11.77 -5.34
CA TYR A 86 3.70 10.32 -5.17
C TYR A 86 2.25 9.82 -5.13
N GLY A 87 1.25 10.69 -5.24
CA GLY A 87 -0.17 10.30 -5.14
C GLY A 87 -0.56 9.88 -3.72
N VAL A 88 -1.49 8.92 -3.62
CA VAL A 88 -2.03 8.40 -2.35
C VAL A 88 -2.17 6.88 -2.44
N ILE A 89 -1.81 6.20 -1.36
CA ILE A 89 -2.08 4.76 -1.18
C ILE A 89 -3.38 4.60 -0.42
N ALA A 90 -4.29 3.80 -0.94
CA ALA A 90 -5.52 3.39 -0.27
C ALA A 90 -5.42 1.92 0.17
N GLY A 91 -5.85 1.63 1.39
CA GLY A 91 -5.91 0.28 1.95
C GLY A 91 -7.32 -0.12 2.31
N ALA A 92 -7.77 -1.24 1.75
CA ALA A 92 -8.97 -1.94 2.16
C ALA A 92 -8.65 -2.85 3.35
N MET A 93 -9.18 -2.54 4.52
CA MET A 93 -8.75 -3.14 5.79
C MET A 93 -9.70 -4.24 6.28
N GLU A 94 -9.18 -5.20 7.04
CA GLU A 94 -9.96 -6.32 7.57
C GLU A 94 -10.98 -5.93 8.65
N ASN A 95 -10.79 -4.78 9.29
CA ASN A 95 -11.68 -4.23 10.32
C ASN A 95 -12.80 -3.35 9.75
N GLY A 96 -12.91 -3.23 8.42
CA GLY A 96 -13.91 -2.39 7.74
C GLY A 96 -13.49 -0.94 7.53
N GLU A 97 -12.26 -0.59 7.90
CA GLU A 97 -11.71 0.71 7.58
C GLU A 97 -11.21 0.79 6.13
N LEU A 98 -11.30 1.98 5.57
CA LEU A 98 -10.67 2.38 4.33
C LEU A 98 -9.72 3.53 4.66
N ASP A 99 -8.43 3.21 4.66
CA ASP A 99 -7.37 4.12 5.09
C ASP A 99 -6.59 4.64 3.89
N PHE A 100 -6.12 5.89 4.01
CA PHE A 100 -5.37 6.59 2.99
C PHE A 100 -4.05 7.09 3.56
N TRP A 101 -2.95 6.80 2.90
CA TRP A 101 -1.62 7.23 3.30
C TRP A 101 -0.95 8.11 2.24
N ASP A 102 -0.13 9.05 2.73
CA ASP A 102 0.78 9.86 1.95
C ASP A 102 2.12 9.12 1.79
N PRO A 103 2.46 8.62 0.58
CA PRO A 103 3.69 7.86 0.38
C PRO A 103 4.94 8.73 0.52
N GLU A 104 4.85 10.03 0.25
CA GLU A 104 5.96 10.96 0.40
C GLU A 104 6.30 11.16 1.88
N ALA A 105 5.27 11.28 2.72
CA ALA A 105 5.44 11.31 4.17
C ALA A 105 6.08 10.02 4.72
N ILE A 106 5.67 8.85 4.21
CA ILE A 106 6.24 7.56 4.59
C ILE A 106 7.72 7.50 4.19
N LEU A 107 8.05 7.84 2.93
CA LEU A 107 9.43 7.86 2.42
C LEU A 107 10.33 8.85 3.18
N ALA A 108 9.76 9.96 3.66
CA ALA A 108 10.45 10.93 4.50
C ALA A 108 10.62 10.47 5.97
N GLY A 109 10.07 9.31 6.36
CA GLY A 109 10.18 8.78 7.71
C GLY A 109 9.39 9.56 8.75
N LYS A 110 8.28 10.21 8.35
CA LYS A 110 7.41 10.95 9.27
C LYS A 110 6.65 10.02 10.23
N GLY A 111 6.06 10.60 11.28
CA GLY A 111 5.23 9.85 12.23
C GLY A 111 3.97 9.26 11.58
N ALA A 112 3.39 8.23 12.20
CA ALA A 112 2.20 7.55 11.67
C ALA A 112 1.02 8.50 11.42
N ASP A 113 0.78 9.44 12.34
CA ASP A 113 -0.30 10.43 12.24
C ASP A 113 -0.09 11.41 11.08
N GLU A 114 1.16 11.71 10.72
CA GLU A 114 1.49 12.55 9.56
C GLU A 114 1.42 11.80 8.24
N CYS A 115 1.62 10.47 8.28
CA CYS A 115 1.52 9.61 7.11
C CYS A 115 0.05 9.31 6.76
N LEU A 116 -0.85 9.28 7.74
CA LEU A 116 -2.28 9.00 7.53
C LEU A 116 -3.00 10.25 7.04
N VAL A 117 -3.53 10.20 5.82
CA VAL A 117 -4.30 11.29 5.20
C VAL A 117 -5.75 11.27 5.67
N LEU A 118 -6.36 10.09 5.68
CA LEU A 118 -7.76 9.90 6.02
C LEU A 118 -8.00 8.46 6.46
N ARG A 119 -8.90 8.30 7.42
CA ARG A 119 -9.50 7.02 7.79
C ARG A 119 -11.01 7.12 7.64
N ASN A 120 -11.59 6.21 6.86
CA ASN A 120 -13.02 6.13 6.63
C ASN A 120 -13.57 4.82 7.23
N THR A 121 -14.55 4.93 8.11
CA THR A 121 -15.15 3.79 8.83
C THR A 121 -16.63 3.59 8.45
N THR A 122 -17.01 3.96 7.21
CA THR A 122 -18.41 3.90 6.76
C THR A 122 -18.90 2.48 6.52
N HIS A 123 -18.02 1.58 6.05
CA HIS A 123 -18.39 0.17 5.82
C HIS A 123 -18.66 -0.54 7.15
N ALA A 124 -19.72 -1.34 7.19
CA ALA A 124 -20.08 -2.10 8.40
C ALA A 124 -19.25 -3.37 8.58
N GLY A 125 -18.57 -3.83 7.52
CA GLY A 125 -17.74 -5.04 7.53
C GLY A 125 -16.43 -4.86 6.75
N PRO A 126 -15.60 -5.92 6.68
CA PRO A 126 -14.28 -5.86 6.07
C PRO A 126 -14.33 -5.31 4.64
N VAL A 127 -13.51 -4.30 4.35
CA VAL A 127 -13.36 -3.79 2.98
C VAL A 127 -12.52 -4.78 2.21
N ARG A 128 -13.04 -5.33 1.11
CA ARG A 128 -12.44 -6.43 0.34
C ARG A 128 -11.68 -5.94 -0.87
N ALA A 129 -12.12 -4.83 -1.46
CA ALA A 129 -11.50 -4.27 -2.63
C ALA A 129 -11.46 -2.75 -2.57
N VAL A 130 -10.44 -2.20 -3.20
CA VAL A 130 -10.28 -0.76 -3.42
C VAL A 130 -9.54 -0.55 -4.75
N ASP A 131 -9.97 0.42 -5.53
CA ASP A 131 -9.27 0.83 -6.75
C ASP A 131 -9.52 2.30 -7.09
N PHE A 132 -8.55 2.93 -7.75
CA PHE A 132 -8.66 4.32 -8.20
C PHE A 132 -9.19 4.40 -9.63
N ASN A 133 -9.96 5.43 -9.94
CA ASN A 133 -10.40 5.68 -11.30
C ASN A 133 -9.21 6.23 -12.15
N PRO A 134 -8.86 5.60 -13.27
CA PRO A 134 -7.68 6.00 -14.07
C PRO A 134 -7.88 7.29 -14.86
N VAL A 135 -9.12 7.74 -15.09
CA VAL A 135 -9.44 8.96 -15.84
C VAL A 135 -9.72 10.10 -14.89
N GLN A 136 -10.63 9.88 -13.94
CA GLN A 136 -10.99 10.87 -12.94
C GLN A 136 -10.26 10.57 -11.64
N VAL A 137 -9.01 11.02 -11.58
CA VAL A 137 -8.02 10.73 -10.53
C VAL A 137 -8.45 11.06 -9.10
N ASN A 138 -9.49 11.87 -8.92
CA ASN A 138 -10.05 12.21 -7.60
C ASN A 138 -11.17 11.26 -7.15
N LEU A 139 -11.43 10.18 -7.89
CA LEU A 139 -12.43 9.16 -7.55
C LEU A 139 -11.76 7.81 -7.28
N LEU A 140 -12.32 7.08 -6.33
CA LEU A 140 -12.02 5.69 -6.08
C LEU A 140 -13.32 4.90 -5.87
N ALA A 141 -13.23 3.59 -5.98
CA ALA A 141 -14.28 2.67 -5.59
C ALA A 141 -13.76 1.78 -4.47
N SER A 142 -14.62 1.49 -3.50
CA SER A 142 -14.39 0.46 -2.48
C SER A 142 -15.49 -0.59 -2.59
N ALA A 143 -15.24 -1.80 -2.10
CA ALA A 143 -16.30 -2.79 -1.92
C ALA A 143 -16.07 -3.54 -0.62
N ALA A 144 -17.14 -3.77 0.14
CA ALA A 144 -17.08 -4.46 1.43
C ALA A 144 -18.10 -5.61 1.51
N GLY A 145 -18.35 -6.11 2.73
CA GLY A 145 -19.32 -7.16 2.98
C GLY A 145 -20.74 -6.76 2.54
N ASN A 146 -21.64 -7.73 2.42
CA ASN A 146 -23.07 -7.50 2.18
C ASN A 146 -23.42 -6.67 0.92
N GLY A 147 -22.50 -6.56 -0.04
CA GLY A 147 -22.72 -5.80 -1.28
C GLY A 147 -22.53 -4.28 -1.13
N GLU A 148 -21.87 -3.82 -0.07
CA GLU A 148 -21.49 -2.41 0.09
C GLU A 148 -20.48 -1.97 -1.00
N VAL A 149 -20.68 -0.77 -1.56
CA VAL A 149 -19.81 -0.11 -2.55
C VAL A 149 -19.60 1.35 -2.18
#